data_AF-A0A7C9I091-F1
#
_entry.id   AF-A0A7C9I091-F1
#
_cell.length_a   1.000
_cell.length_b   1.000
_cell.length_c   1.000
_cell.angle_alpha   90.00
_cell.angle_beta   90.00
_cell.angle_gamma   90.00
#
_symmetry.space_group_name_H-M   'P 1'
#
loop_
_entity.id
_entity.type
_entity.pdbx_description
1 polymer ?
#
loop_
_entity_poly.entity_id
_entity_poly.type
_entity_poly.pdbx_seq_one_letter_code
_entity_poly.pdbx_strand_id
1 'polypeptide(L)' 'MNDTEGQSMVSRCDVTTCRYNEDMACTAGQIEVSLSGQQAQCITFSPAEGTGDAYSATADN' A
#
# COMPACT_ATOMS: atom_id res chain seq x y z
N MET A 1 -11.18 19.64 -19.17
CA MET A 1 -11.14 19.29 -17.75
C MET A 1 -11.94 18.01 -17.61
N ASN A 2 -11.32 16.89 -17.96
CA ASN A 2 -11.95 15.59 -17.75
C ASN A 2 -10.82 14.66 -17.30
N ASP A 3 -10.33 14.96 -16.10
CA ASP A 3 -9.33 14.23 -15.33
C ASP A 3 -9.96 12.91 -14.84
N THR A 4 -10.42 12.11 -15.79
CA THR A 4 -11.01 10.78 -15.58
C THR A 4 -10.21 9.76 -16.37
N GLU A 5 -8.88 9.86 -16.34
CA GLU A 5 -7.99 8.82 -16.81
C GLU A 5 -7.24 8.29 -15.58
N GLY A 6 -7.75 7.18 -15.03
CA GLY A 6 -7.14 6.48 -13.90
C GLY A 6 -7.40 7.11 -12.52
N GLN A 7 -8.67 7.24 -12.11
CA GLN A 7 -8.98 7.52 -10.69
C GLN A 7 -8.62 6.31 -9.83
N SER A 8 -7.35 6.19 -9.49
CA SER A 8 -6.91 5.42 -8.33
C SER A 8 -7.67 5.92 -7.11
N MET A 9 -8.30 5.02 -6.35
CA MET A 9 -9.07 5.40 -5.16
C MET A 9 -8.20 6.08 -4.09
N VAL A 10 -6.87 5.92 -4.20
CA VAL A 10 -5.88 6.61 -3.38
C VAL A 10 -5.06 7.51 -4.31
N SER A 11 -5.31 8.82 -4.22
CA SER A 11 -4.63 9.85 -5.01
C SER A 11 -3.26 10.26 -4.46
N ARG A 12 -2.88 9.73 -3.29
CA ARG A 12 -1.55 9.95 -2.69
C ARG A 12 -1.10 8.75 -1.87
N CYS A 13 -0.29 7.90 -2.49
CA CYS A 13 0.37 6.78 -1.85
C CYS A 13 1.85 7.12 -1.65
N ASP A 14 2.24 7.48 -0.42
CA ASP A 14 3.64 7.79 -0.09
C ASP A 14 4.51 6.51 0.08
N VAL A 15 3.92 5.32 -0.02
CA VAL A 15 4.61 4.04 0.18
C VAL A 15 5.25 3.58 -1.14
N THR A 16 6.47 4.02 -1.40
CA THR A 16 7.20 3.73 -2.66
C THR A 16 7.55 2.26 -2.86
N THR A 17 7.50 1.46 -1.80
CA THR A 17 7.79 0.02 -1.83
C THR A 17 6.57 -0.82 -2.15
N CYS A 18 5.38 -0.22 -2.28
CA CYS A 18 4.15 -0.93 -2.63
C CYS A 18 4.10 -1.22 -4.13
N ARG A 19 3.81 -2.47 -4.52
CA ARG A 19 3.69 -2.88 -5.93
C ARG A 19 2.60 -2.14 -6.70
N TYR A 20 1.57 -1.68 -6.01
CA TYR A 20 0.43 -0.98 -6.61
C TYR A 20 0.64 0.53 -6.69
N ASN A 21 1.77 1.05 -6.20
CA ASN A 21 2.05 2.47 -6.25
C ASN A 21 2.62 2.84 -7.63
N GLU A 22 1.75 3.35 -8.49
CA GLU A 22 2.08 3.87 -9.82
C GLU A 22 1.88 5.39 -9.79
N ASP A 23 2.94 6.15 -10.11
CA ASP A 23 2.89 7.63 -10.11
C ASP A 23 2.31 8.26 -8.81
N MET A 24 2.68 7.71 -7.64
CA MET A 24 2.16 8.13 -6.32
C MET A 24 0.67 7.87 -6.13
N ALA A 25 0.05 7.03 -6.95
CA ALA A 25 -1.35 6.65 -6.88
C ALA A 25 -1.48 5.12 -6.73
N CYS A 26 -2.32 4.67 -5.79
CA CYS A 26 -2.51 3.23 -5.59
C CYS A 26 -3.52 2.69 -6.63
N THR A 27 -3.05 1.85 -7.54
CA THR A 27 -3.86 1.24 -8.62
C THR A 27 -4.50 -0.09 -8.22
N ALA A 28 -4.46 -0.46 -6.93
CA ALA A 28 -5.09 -1.68 -6.44
C ALA A 28 -6.60 -1.66 -6.70
N GLY A 29 -7.14 -2.76 -7.23
CA GLY A 29 -8.57 -2.88 -7.55
C GLY A 29 -9.49 -2.86 -6.32
N GLN A 30 -8.94 -3.09 -5.13
CA GLN A 30 -9.61 -2.98 -3.85
C GLN A 30 -8.61 -2.41 -2.84
N ILE A 31 -9.09 -1.62 -1.87
CA ILE A 31 -8.29 -1.14 -0.73
C ILE A 31 -9.00 -1.54 0.56
N GLU A 32 -8.27 -2.25 1.40
CA GLU A 32 -8.67 -2.63 2.74
C GLU A 32 -7.77 -1.93 3.74
N VAL A 33 -8.41 -1.29 4.72
CA VAL A 33 -7.74 -0.57 5.80
C VAL A 33 -8.18 -1.20 7.11
N SER A 34 -7.22 -1.56 7.94
CA SER A 34 -7.45 -2.02 9.30
C SER A 34 -6.96 -0.97 10.29
N LEU A 35 -7.54 -0.96 11.49
CA LEU A 35 -7.07 -0.14 12.60
C LEU A 35 -6.17 -0.98 13.48
N SER A 36 -4.90 -0.60 13.57
CA SER A 36 -3.96 -1.14 14.56
C SER A 36 -3.82 -0.10 15.69
N GLY A 37 -4.61 -0.28 16.75
CA GLY A 37 -4.74 0.69 17.82
C GLY A 37 -5.32 2.02 17.33
N GLN A 38 -4.52 3.08 17.34
CA GLN A 38 -4.91 4.42 16.89
C GLN A 38 -4.34 4.77 15.50
N GLN A 39 -3.75 3.79 14.79
CA GLN A 39 -3.19 3.98 13.45
C GLN A 39 -3.98 3.18 12.41
N ALA A 40 -4.33 3.84 11.31
CA ALA A 40 -4.86 3.18 10.13
C ALA A 40 -3.72 2.52 9.35
N GLN A 41 -3.87 1.24 9.05
CA GLN A 41 -2.93 0.45 8.27
C GLN A 41 -3.61 -0.06 7.00
N CYS A 42 -3.01 0.22 5.85
CA CYS A 42 -3.45 -0.39 4.58
C CYS A 42 -3.00 -1.85 4.56
N ILE A 43 -3.95 -2.78 4.73
CA ILE A 43 -3.66 -4.23 4.72
C ILE A 43 -3.63 -4.80 3.29
N THR A 44 -4.05 -4.02 2.30
CA THR A 44 -3.81 -4.31 0.87
C THR A 44 -2.37 -4.01 0.42
N PHE A 45 -1.55 -3.42 1.29
CA PHE A 45 -0.15 -3.18 0.99
C PHE A 45 0.56 -4.48 0.57
N SER A 46 1.20 -4.46 -0.60
CA SER A 46 2.01 -5.57 -1.10
C SER A 46 3.42 -5.06 -1.42
N PRO A 47 4.47 -5.53 -0.73
CA PRO A 47 5.83 -5.08 -0.99
C PRO A 47 6.33 -5.57 -2.34
N ALA A 48 6.99 -4.72 -3.11
CA ALA A 48 7.78 -5.14 -4.27
C ALA A 48 8.81 -6.19 -3.84
N GLU A 49 9.00 -7.23 -4.66
CA GLU A 49 9.92 -8.35 -4.39
C GLU A 49 11.25 -7.79 -3.85
N GLY A 50 11.65 -8.18 -2.63
CA GLY A 50 12.87 -7.69 -1.97
C GLY A 50 12.67 -6.67 -0.84
N THR A 51 11.42 -6.35 -0.47
CA THR A 51 11.11 -5.46 0.67
C THR A 51 10.29 -6.13 1.79
N GLY A 52 10.04 -7.44 1.70
CA GLY A 52 9.13 -8.19 2.58
C GLY A 52 9.73 -8.60 3.94
N ASP A 53 11.01 -8.36 4.17
CA ASP A 53 11.77 -8.96 5.27
C ASP A 53 11.66 -8.21 6.62
N ALA A 54 10.74 -7.24 6.74
CA ALA A 54 10.54 -6.49 7.99
C ALA A 54 9.31 -6.93 8.81
N TYR A 55 8.43 -7.80 8.28
CA TYR A 55 7.25 -8.29 9.01
C TYR A 55 7.30 -9.80 9.34
N SER A 56 8.26 -10.54 8.78
CA SER A 56 8.55 -11.89 9.24
C SER A 56 9.32 -11.82 10.55
N ALA A 57 8.59 -12.07 11.63
CA ALA A 57 9.10 -12.39 12.94
C ALA A 57 10.39 -13.24 12.85
N THR A 58 11.54 -12.62 13.13
CA THR A 58 12.62 -13.37 13.77
C THR A 58 12.17 -13.60 15.21
N ALA A 59 11.40 -14.67 15.41
CA ALA A 59 11.41 -15.39 16.67
C ALA A 59 12.85 -15.92 16.85
N ASP A 60 13.71 -15.04 17.36
CA ASP A 60 15.04 -15.35 17.84
C ASP A 60 14.87 -16.32 19.03
N ASN A 61 15.32 -17.57 18.87
CA ASN A 61 15.44 -18.55 19.95
C ASN A 61 16.89 -18.62 20.42
#